data_AF-A0A2V5SHT1-F1
#
_entry.id   AF-A0A2V5SHT1-F1
#
_cell.length_a   1.000
_cell.length_b   1.000
_cell.length_c   1.000
_cell.angle_alpha   90.00
_cell.angle_beta   90.00
_cell.angle_gamma   90.00
#
_symmetry.space_group_name_H-M   'P 1'
#
loop_
_entity.id
_entity.type
_entity.pdbx_description
1 polymer ?
#
loop_
_entity_poly.entity_id
_entity_poly.type
_entity_poly.pdbx_seq_one_letter_code
_entity_poly.pdbx_strand_id
1 'polypeptide(L)'
;MNQSSAASIADPADVGSIDAIINAAYEVISGSAGKKRDWNRERSLFIPGARLMPTIKEPGGTVSDDKVGPQMLDVEGFIERSTSHFEKNGFFEKEIARRTEEFGHIAHVWSTYESRHNA
;
A
#
# COMPACT_ATOMS: atom_id res chain seq x y z
N MET A 1 -19.96 16.25 6.11
CA MET A 1 -20.59 15.39 5.08
C MET A 1 -19.50 14.46 4.57
N ASN A 2 -19.47 13.21 5.05
CA ASN A 2 -18.49 12.23 4.57
C ASN A 2 -18.90 11.83 3.16
N GLN A 3 -18.15 12.29 2.16
CA GLN A 3 -18.21 11.73 0.83
C GLN A 3 -17.69 10.30 0.93
N SER A 4 -18.62 9.34 0.92
CA SER A 4 -18.27 7.94 0.67
C SER A 4 -17.72 7.89 -0.75
N SER A 5 -16.39 7.83 -0.90
CA SER A 5 -15.76 7.57 -2.18
C SER A 5 -16.35 6.25 -2.71
N ALA A 6 -17.05 6.30 -3.83
CA ALA A 6 -17.60 5.10 -4.44
C ALA A 6 -16.45 4.14 -4.75
N ALA A 7 -16.55 2.88 -4.30
CA ALA A 7 -15.56 1.87 -4.61
C ALA A 7 -15.34 1.82 -6.13
N SER A 8 -14.13 2.13 -6.58
CA SER A 8 -13.74 1.98 -7.98
C SER A 8 -13.78 0.48 -8.31
N ILE A 9 -14.36 0.15 -9.47
CA ILE A 9 -14.46 -1.25 -9.91
C ILE A 9 -13.04 -1.73 -10.22
N ALA A 10 -12.61 -2.79 -9.55
CA ALA A 10 -11.29 -3.38 -9.79
C ALA A 10 -11.21 -3.96 -11.20
N ASP A 11 -10.05 -3.80 -11.83
CA ASP A 11 -9.74 -4.50 -13.07
C ASP A 11 -9.74 -6.02 -12.76
N PRO A 12 -10.51 -6.85 -13.49
CA PRO A 12 -10.48 -8.30 -13.30
C PRO A 12 -9.07 -8.91 -13.37
N ALA A 13 -8.14 -8.29 -14.11
CA ALA A 13 -6.75 -8.71 -14.18
C ALA A 13 -5.99 -8.48 -12.86
N ASP A 14 -6.37 -7.48 -12.07
CA ASP A 14 -5.75 -7.15 -10.78
C ASP A 14 -6.28 -8.01 -9.63
N VAL A 15 -7.50 -8.55 -9.75
CA VAL A 15 -8.17 -9.28 -8.65
C VAL A 15 -8.48 -10.75 -8.97
N GLY A 16 -8.03 -11.25 -10.12
CA GLY A 16 -8.29 -12.63 -10.56
C GLY A 16 -7.54 -13.71 -9.78
N SER A 17 -6.55 -13.34 -8.95
CA SER A 17 -5.79 -14.25 -8.09
C SER A 17 -5.10 -13.49 -6.96
N ILE A 18 -4.63 -14.21 -5.93
CA ILE A 18 -3.79 -13.64 -4.86
C ILE A 18 -2.53 -12.97 -5.45
N ASP A 19 -1.90 -13.60 -6.45
CA ASP A 19 -0.70 -13.07 -7.12
C ASP A 19 -0.99 -11.74 -7.83
N ALA A 20 -2.12 -11.66 -8.52
CA ALA A 20 -2.55 -10.44 -9.19
C ALA A 20 -2.76 -9.29 -8.20
N ILE A 21 -3.43 -9.57 -7.07
CA ILE A 21 -3.72 -8.55 -6.05
C ILE A 21 -2.42 -7.98 -5.47
N ILE A 22 -1.47 -8.85 -5.12
CA ILE A 22 -0.19 -8.46 -4.54
C ILE A 22 0.65 -7.68 -5.56
N ASN A 23 0.70 -8.14 -6.80
CA ASN A 23 1.42 -7.44 -7.86
C ASN A 23 0.81 -6.05 -8.10
N ALA A 24 -0.52 -5.94 -8.16
CA ALA A 24 -1.21 -4.67 -8.33
C ALA A 24 -0.92 -3.69 -7.18
N ALA A 25 -0.93 -4.18 -5.94
CA ALA A 25 -0.61 -3.38 -4.76
C ALA A 25 0.84 -2.83 -4.83
N TYR A 26 1.82 -3.65 -5.23
CA TYR A 26 3.20 -3.17 -5.40
C TYR A 26 3.36 -2.20 -6.58
N GLU A 27 2.72 -2.49 -7.71
CA GLU A 27 2.84 -1.67 -8.92
C GLU A 27 2.24 -0.26 -8.73
N VAL A 28 1.11 -0.15 -8.05
CA VAL A 28 0.41 1.13 -7.84
C VAL A 28 1.31 2.16 -7.17
N ILE A 29 2.09 1.74 -6.18
CA ILE A 29 2.99 2.65 -5.44
C ILE A 29 4.38 2.75 -6.05
N SER A 30 4.67 1.94 -7.08
CA SER A 30 5.98 1.86 -7.73
C SER A 30 6.14 2.78 -8.96
N GLY A 31 7.31 3.40 -9.10
CA GLY A 31 7.71 4.24 -10.22
C GLY A 31 8.60 5.43 -9.82
N SER A 32 9.07 6.15 -10.84
CA SER A 32 9.98 7.29 -10.69
C SER A 32 9.37 8.44 -9.88
N ALA A 33 10.24 9.28 -9.32
CA ALA A 33 9.84 10.51 -8.62
C ALA A 33 8.90 11.35 -9.52
N GLY A 34 7.82 11.87 -8.94
CA GLY A 34 6.85 12.71 -9.64
C GLY A 34 5.91 11.96 -10.60
N LYS A 35 6.10 10.65 -10.81
CA LYS A 35 5.12 9.85 -11.58
C LYS A 35 3.81 9.78 -10.79
N LYS A 36 2.73 10.29 -11.38
CA LYS A 36 1.39 10.16 -10.79
C LYS A 36 1.05 8.69 -10.61
N ARG A 37 0.61 8.33 -9.40
CA ARG A 37 0.09 6.99 -9.10
C ARG A 37 -1.36 6.88 -9.55
N ASP A 38 -1.76 5.67 -9.89
CA ASP A 38 -3.16 5.38 -10.14
C ASP A 38 -3.87 5.10 -8.81
N TRP A 39 -4.30 6.16 -8.16
CA TRP A 39 -5.03 6.06 -6.89
C TRP A 39 -6.44 5.47 -7.04
N ASN A 40 -6.99 5.39 -8.26
CA ASN A 40 -8.26 4.69 -8.47
C ASN A 40 -8.04 3.17 -8.50
N ARG A 41 -6.93 2.72 -9.10
CA ARG A 41 -6.48 1.33 -8.97
C ARG A 41 -6.22 0.96 -7.52
N GLU A 42 -5.51 1.79 -6.75
CA GLU A 42 -5.31 1.58 -5.30
C GLU A 42 -6.65 1.34 -4.58
N ARG A 43 -7.59 2.28 -4.72
CA ARG A 43 -8.91 2.19 -4.07
C ARG A 43 -9.66 0.92 -4.42
N SER A 44 -9.49 0.41 -5.64
CA SER A 44 -10.21 -0.76 -6.11
C SER A 44 -9.75 -2.07 -5.46
N LEU A 45 -8.53 -2.11 -4.93
CA LEU A 45 -7.96 -3.29 -4.26
C LEU A 45 -8.51 -3.50 -2.84
N PHE A 46 -9.21 -2.52 -2.27
CA PHE A 46 -9.64 -2.53 -0.88
C PHE A 46 -11.16 -2.48 -0.73
N ILE A 47 -11.69 -3.35 0.13
CA ILE A 47 -13.09 -3.28 0.55
C ILE A 47 -13.34 -2.07 1.47
N PRO A 48 -14.59 -1.58 1.58
CA PRO A 48 -14.94 -0.55 2.55
C PRO A 48 -14.52 -0.94 3.98
N GLY A 49 -13.79 -0.05 4.66
CA GLY A 49 -13.30 -0.27 6.03
C GLY A 49 -11.94 -0.95 6.15
N ALA A 50 -11.29 -1.31 5.03
CA ALA A 50 -9.92 -1.82 5.04
C ALA A 50 -8.94 -0.83 5.71
N ARG A 51 -7.89 -1.39 6.32
CA ARG A 51 -6.86 -0.61 7.03
C ARG A 51 -5.48 -0.91 6.49
N LEU A 52 -4.71 0.14 6.28
CA LEU A 52 -3.28 0.07 5.99
C LEU A 52 -2.54 0.54 7.25
N MET A 53 -1.64 -0.30 7.76
CA MET A 53 -1.02 -0.09 9.07
C MET A 53 0.51 -0.13 8.98
N PRO A 54 1.16 0.84 8.30
CA PRO A 54 2.61 0.91 8.28
C PRO A 54 3.14 1.22 9.68
N THR A 55 4.29 0.64 10.01
CA THR A 55 5.05 1.01 11.21
C THR A 55 5.94 2.21 10.90
N ILE A 56 5.77 3.31 11.63
CA ILE A 56 6.55 4.53 11.45
C ILE A 56 7.24 4.95 12.75
N LYS A 57 8.32 5.73 12.63
CA LYS A 57 8.83 6.51 13.76
C LYS A 57 7.85 7.64 14.08
N GLU A 58 7.59 7.89 15.35
CA GLU A 58 6.65 8.93 15.75
C GLU A 58 7.13 10.33 15.30
N PRO A 59 6.22 11.21 14.80
CA PRO A 59 6.56 12.59 14.49
C PRO A 59 7.08 13.32 15.74
N GLY A 60 8.29 13.87 15.66
CA GLY A 60 8.94 14.58 16.79
C GLY A 60 9.79 13.69 17.70
N GLY A 61 9.93 12.40 17.41
CA GLY A 61 10.87 11.52 18.10
C GLY A 61 12.31 11.98 17.92
N THR A 62 13.05 12.10 19.02
CA THR A 62 14.49 12.35 18.96
C THR A 62 15.23 11.07 18.58
N VAL A 63 16.49 11.20 18.10
CA VAL A 63 17.33 10.07 17.64
C VAL A 63 17.52 8.96 18.70
N SER A 64 17.18 9.23 19.97
CA SER A 64 17.25 8.29 21.09
C SER A 64 15.95 7.55 21.43
N ASP A 65 14.82 7.88 20.82
CA ASP A 65 13.56 7.16 21.07
C ASP A 65 13.32 6.13 19.96
N ASP A 66 13.74 4.88 20.22
CA ASP A 66 13.46 3.69 19.38
C ASP A 66 11.96 3.30 19.32
N LYS A 67 11.05 4.27 19.48
CA LYS A 67 9.61 4.05 19.50
C LYS A 67 9.08 4.03 18.07
N VAL A 68 9.04 2.83 17.51
CA VAL A 68 8.31 2.51 16.29
C VAL A 68 6.90 2.06 16.68
N GLY A 69 5.88 2.67 16.09
CA GLY A 69 4.48 2.35 16.35
C GLY A 69 3.66 2.15 15.07
N PRO A 70 2.53 1.44 15.13
CA PRO A 70 1.63 1.31 13.99
C PRO A 70 0.88 2.63 13.77
N GLN A 71 0.86 3.10 12.53
CA GLN A 71 -0.04 4.18 12.12
C GLN A 71 -1.27 3.56 11.45
N MET A 72 -2.44 3.69 12.06
CA MET A 72 -3.68 3.19 11.48
C MET A 72 -4.22 4.16 10.43
N LEU A 73 -4.25 3.73 9.16
CA LEU A 73 -4.77 4.51 8.04
C LEU A 73 -5.95 3.77 7.41
N ASP A 74 -6.93 4.52 6.92
CA ASP A 74 -7.77 4.05 5.81
C ASP A 74 -7.06 4.29 4.47
N VAL A 75 -7.71 3.89 3.37
CA VAL A 75 -7.16 4.00 2.02
C VAL A 75 -6.87 5.47 1.65
N GLU A 76 -7.77 6.40 1.97
CA GLU A 76 -7.55 7.82 1.64
C GLU A 76 -6.41 8.43 2.47
N GLY A 77 -6.32 8.13 3.76
CA GLY A 77 -5.22 8.57 4.61
C GLY A 77 -3.87 8.00 4.16
N PHE A 78 -3.85 6.77 3.64
CA PHE A 78 -2.66 6.22 2.99
C PHE A 78 -2.31 6.98 1.71
N ILE A 79 -3.27 7.24 0.82
CA ILE A 79 -3.07 7.97 -0.43
C ILE A 79 -2.54 9.38 -0.17
N GLU A 80 -3.13 10.12 0.75
CA GLU A 80 -2.71 11.49 1.10
C GLU A 80 -1.26 11.53 1.58
N ARG A 81 -0.92 10.66 2.54
CA ARG A 81 0.43 10.52 3.09
C ARG A 81 1.44 10.13 2.00
N SER A 82 1.10 9.13 1.18
CA SER A 82 2.00 8.55 0.18
C SER A 82 2.22 9.48 -1.02
N THR A 83 1.20 10.25 -1.42
CA THR A 83 1.31 11.24 -2.52
C THR A 83 2.44 12.22 -2.28
N SER A 84 2.50 12.83 -1.08
CA SER A 84 3.54 13.79 -0.73
C SER A 84 4.96 13.22 -0.81
N HIS A 85 5.12 11.91 -0.55
CA HIS A 85 6.40 11.23 -0.63
C HIS A 85 6.79 10.93 -2.09
N PHE A 86 5.88 10.37 -2.89
CA PHE A 86 6.15 9.94 -4.27
C PHE A 86 6.29 11.09 -5.27
N GLU A 87 5.76 12.28 -4.96
CA GLU A 87 6.03 13.48 -5.76
C GLU A 87 7.52 13.86 -5.80
N LYS A 88 8.25 13.53 -4.73
CA LYS A 88 9.65 13.94 -4.54
C LYS A 88 10.64 12.80 -4.70
N ASN A 89 10.21 11.55 -4.47
CA ASN A 89 11.09 10.40 -4.37
C ASN A 89 10.68 9.30 -5.34
N GLY A 90 11.66 8.70 -6.00
CA GLY A 90 11.47 7.42 -6.67
C GLY A 90 11.20 6.36 -5.61
N PHE A 91 10.28 5.46 -5.93
CA PHE A 91 9.95 4.36 -5.04
C PHE A 91 9.52 3.17 -5.87
N PHE A 92 10.11 2.01 -5.59
CA PHE A 92 9.78 0.77 -6.24
C PHE A 92 9.79 -0.32 -5.20
N GLU A 93 8.72 -1.09 -5.14
CA GLU A 93 8.68 -2.30 -4.34
C GLU A 93 8.59 -3.51 -5.23
N LYS A 94 9.32 -4.54 -4.83
CA LYS A 94 9.28 -5.83 -5.47
C LYS A 94 9.30 -6.90 -4.41
N GLU A 95 8.35 -7.81 -4.48
CA GLU A 95 8.37 -8.99 -3.64
C GLU A 95 9.61 -9.85 -3.92
N ILE A 96 10.21 -10.37 -2.86
CA ILE A 96 11.38 -11.26 -2.90
C ILE A 96 11.10 -12.62 -2.25
N ALA A 97 10.10 -12.72 -1.38
CA ALA A 97 9.65 -13.99 -0.79
C ALA A 97 8.24 -13.84 -0.23
N ARG A 98 7.50 -14.94 -0.11
CA ARG A 98 6.18 -14.92 0.53
C ARG A 98 5.86 -16.20 1.31
N ARG A 99 4.94 -16.08 2.26
CA ARG A 99 4.19 -17.18 2.87
C ARG A 99 2.70 -16.91 2.75
N THR A 100 1.97 -17.86 2.18
CA THR A 100 0.51 -17.79 2.02
C THR A 100 -0.15 -18.87 2.88
N GLU A 101 -1.15 -18.49 3.65
CA GLU A 101 -2.00 -19.38 4.44
C GLU A 101 -3.46 -19.17 4.04
N GLU A 102 -4.12 -20.23 3.58
CA GLU A 102 -5.49 -20.18 3.04
C GLU A 102 -6.44 -21.06 3.86
N PHE A 103 -7.62 -20.54 4.15
CA PHE A 103 -8.71 -21.28 4.76
C PHE A 103 -10.06 -20.84 4.19
N GLY A 104 -10.70 -21.72 3.42
CA GLY A 104 -11.98 -21.40 2.75
C GLY A 104 -11.82 -20.22 1.79
N HIS A 105 -12.52 -19.11 2.08
CA HIS A 105 -12.51 -17.89 1.27
C HIS A 105 -11.58 -16.79 1.80
N ILE A 106 -10.65 -17.13 2.69
CA ILE A 106 -9.72 -16.18 3.31
C ILE A 106 -8.28 -16.64 3.05
N ALA A 107 -7.43 -15.68 2.69
CA ALA A 107 -5.98 -15.85 2.60
C ALA A 107 -5.27 -14.80 3.47
N HIS A 108 -4.25 -15.23 4.21
CA HIS A 108 -3.23 -14.33 4.75
C HIS A 108 -1.96 -14.49 3.94
N VAL A 109 -1.37 -13.37 3.53
CA VAL A 109 -0.12 -13.37 2.77
C VAL A 109 0.91 -12.50 3.45
N TRP A 110 1.99 -13.13 3.90
CA TRP A 110 3.20 -12.46 4.38
C TRP A 110 4.19 -12.31 3.26
N SER A 111 4.17 -11.13 2.65
CA SER A 111 5.05 -10.75 1.55
C SER A 111 6.26 -10.01 2.08
N THR A 112 7.45 -10.57 1.84
CA THR A 112 8.74 -9.91 2.06
C THR A 112 9.14 -9.23 0.77
N TYR A 113 9.47 -7.95 0.84
CA TYR A 113 9.79 -7.14 -0.33
C TYR A 113 11.05 -6.32 -0.12
N GLU A 114 11.66 -5.93 -1.22
CA GLU A 114 12.68 -4.88 -1.26
C GLU A 114 12.05 -3.55 -1.65
N SER A 115 12.45 -2.46 -1.00
CA SER A 115 12.14 -1.10 -1.43
C SER A 115 13.38 -0.46 -2.04
N ARG A 116 13.25 0.04 -3.27
CA ARG A 116 14.32 0.73 -4.00
C ARG A 116 13.91 2.17 -4.26
N HIS A 117 14.80 3.11 -3.93
CA HIS A 117 14.52 4.55 -4.05
C HIS A 117 15.24 5.21 -5.25
N ASN A 118 16.25 4.52 -5.79
CA ASN A 118 17.01 4.91 -6.98
C ASN A 118 16.95 3.74 -7.95
N ALA A 119 16.05 3.78 -8.94
CA ALA A 119 15.96 2.78 -9.99
C ALA A 119 15.70 3.46 -11.33
#